data_AF-A0A7T4EHE9-F1
#
_entry.id   AF-A0A7T4EHE9-F1
#
_cell.length_a   1.000
_cell.length_b   1.000
_cell.length_c   1.000
_cell.angle_alpha   90.00
_cell.angle_beta   90.00
_cell.angle_gamma   90.00
#
_symmetry.space_group_name_H-M   'P 1'
#
loop_
_entity.id
_entity.type
_entity.pdbx_description
1 polymer ?
#
loop_
_entity_poly.entity_id
_entity_poly.type
_entity_poly.pdbx_seq_one_letter_code
_entity_poly.pdbx_strand_id
1 'polypeptide(L)' 'MKPVIIDADTQVPLWTAVECAEYSNTARGTFTSYAGRGRAPKPVAKLHGLTLWNSKDIIEWTEERSKGNRGVNY' A
#
# COMPACT_ATOMS: atom_id res chain seq x y z
N MET A 1 -6.35 15.84 13.55
CA MET A 1 -6.75 14.48 13.97
C MET A 1 -6.71 13.56 12.75
N LYS A 2 -6.14 12.35 12.83
CA LYS A 2 -6.10 11.36 11.74
C LYS A 2 -6.60 10.00 12.28
N PRO A 3 -7.84 9.58 11.98
CA PRO A 3 -8.31 8.26 12.37
C PRO A 3 -7.55 7.17 11.60
N VAL A 4 -7.34 6.02 12.23
CA VAL A 4 -6.63 4.87 11.64
C VAL A 4 -7.43 3.59 11.85
N ILE A 5 -7.36 2.68 10.87
CA ILE A 5 -7.91 1.33 11.00
C ILE A 5 -6.76 0.41 11.41
N ILE A 6 -6.93 -0.32 12.50
CA ILE A 6 -5.96 -1.28 13.01
C ILE A 6 -6.61 -2.66 12.96
N ASP A 7 -5.89 -3.63 12.41
CA ASP A 7 -6.25 -5.04 12.57
C ASP A 7 -6.06 -5.45 14.04
N ALA A 8 -7.14 -5.89 14.68
CA ALA A 8 -7.15 -6.21 16.10
C ALA A 8 -6.23 -7.39 16.45
N ASP A 9 -6.07 -8.36 15.55
CA ASP A 9 -5.29 -9.57 15.82
C ASP A 9 -3.79 -9.31 15.66
N THR A 10 -3.42 -8.60 14.58
CA THR A 10 -2.01 -8.37 14.23
C THR A 10 -1.46 -7.05 14.77
N GLN A 11 -2.33 -6.15 15.23
CA GLN A 11 -2.02 -4.77 15.61
C GLN A 11 -1.37 -3.96 14.46
N VAL A 12 -1.57 -4.39 13.21
CA VAL A 12 -1.02 -3.73 12.03
C VAL A 12 -2.01 -2.71 11.49
N PRO A 13 -1.56 -1.48 11.17
CA PRO A 13 -2.41 -0.53 10.47
C PRO A 13 -2.84 -1.08 9.10
N LEU A 14 -4.13 -0.94 8.82
CA LEU A 14 -4.70 -1.23 7.52
C LEU A 14 -4.90 0.09 6.77
N TRP A 15 -4.33 0.17 5.58
CA TRP A 15 -4.36 1.36 4.76
C TRP A 15 -5.40 1.26 3.66
N THR A 16 -6.09 2.37 3.43
CA THR A 16 -6.92 2.57 2.25
C THR A 16 -6.06 2.68 0.99
N ALA A 17 -6.69 2.57 -0.19
CA ALA A 17 -6.01 2.80 -1.46
C ALA A 17 -5.38 4.20 -1.56
N VAL A 18 -5.93 5.21 -0.87
CA VAL A 18 -5.40 6.58 -0.85
C VAL A 18 -4.10 6.62 -0.06
N GLU A 19 -4.09 6.05 1.16
CA GLU A 19 -2.90 6.01 2.01
C GLU A 19 -1.77 5.18 1.40
N CYS A 20 -2.09 4.06 0.74
CA CYS A 20 -1.09 3.28 0.02
C CYS A 20 -0.47 4.07 -1.14
N ALA A 21 -1.29 4.84 -1.86
CA ALA A 21 -0.84 5.65 -2.98
C ALA A 21 0.04 6.82 -2.50
N GLU A 22 -0.37 7.50 -1.43
CA GLU A 22 0.40 8.55 -0.77
C GLU A 22 1.77 8.03 -0.32
N TYR A 23 1.80 6.91 0.40
CA TYR A 23 3.05 6.32 0.89
C TYR A 23 3.98 5.89 -0.24
N SER A 24 3.44 5.27 -1.28
CA SER A 24 4.22 4.75 -2.40
C SER A 24 4.56 5.79 -3.48
N ASN A 25 4.20 7.05 -3.26
CA ASN A 25 4.34 8.15 -4.22
C ASN A 25 3.74 7.82 -5.61
N THR A 26 2.49 7.34 -5.60
CA THR A 26 1.71 7.05 -6.81
C THR A 26 0.34 7.71 -6.75
N ALA A 27 -0.33 7.84 -7.90
CA ALA A 27 -1.74 8.22 -7.90
C ALA A 27 -2.63 7.05 -7.43
N ARG A 28 -3.74 7.33 -6.74
CA ARG A 28 -4.66 6.30 -6.22
C ARG A 28 -5.10 5.30 -7.30
N GLY A 29 -5.50 5.77 -8.48
CA GLY A 29 -5.91 4.90 -9.59
C GLY A 29 -4.76 4.03 -10.13
N THR A 30 -3.55 4.57 -10.14
CA THR A 30 -2.32 3.84 -10.51
C THR A 30 -2.02 2.74 -9.50
N PHE A 31 -2.06 3.05 -8.21
CA PHE A 31 -1.86 2.06 -7.15
C PHE A 31 -2.88 0.91 -7.26
N THR A 32 -4.18 1.23 -7.39
CA THR A 32 -5.21 0.18 -7.52
C THR A 32 -5.05 -0.63 -8.81
N SER A 33 -4.60 -0.02 -9.91
CA SER A 33 -4.27 -0.72 -11.15
C SER A 33 -3.09 -1.68 -10.96
N TYR A 34 -2.04 -1.26 -10.23
CA TYR A 34 -0.92 -2.14 -9.89
C TYR A 34 -1.35 -3.33 -9.03
N ALA A 35 -2.14 -3.10 -7.98
CA ALA A 35 -2.65 -4.16 -7.13
C ALA A 35 -3.50 -5.16 -7.93
N GLY A 36 -4.39 -4.66 -8.81
CA GLY A 36 -5.21 -5.51 -9.69
C GLY A 36 -4.40 -6.32 -10.71
N ARG A 37 -3.21 -5.86 -11.09
CA ARG A 37 -2.29 -6.52 -12.03
C ARG A 37 -1.18 -7.33 -11.35
N GLY A 38 -1.21 -7.48 -10.02
CA GLY A 38 -0.17 -8.18 -9.26
C GLY A 38 1.20 -7.47 -9.27
N ARG A 39 1.23 -6.16 -9.50
CA ARG A 39 2.43 -5.30 -9.48
C ARG A 39 2.62 -4.52 -8.18
N ALA A 40 1.62 -4.55 -7.31
CA ALA A 40 1.64 -4.06 -5.94
C ALA A 40 0.97 -5.10 -5.02
N PRO A 41 1.11 -4.99 -3.69
CA PRO A 41 0.47 -5.90 -2.76
C PRO A 41 -1.04 -6.01 -2.98
N LYS A 42 -1.59 -7.21 -2.73
CA LYS A 42 -3.02 -7.47 -2.85
C LYS A 42 -3.74 -6.90 -1.61
N PRO A 43 -5.00 -6.47 -1.75
CA PRO A 43 -5.79 -6.08 -0.59
C PRO A 43 -6.02 -7.28 0.33
N VAL A 44 -6.01 -7.03 1.64
CA VAL A 44 -6.17 -8.05 2.68
C VAL A 44 -7.59 -8.11 3.24
N ALA A 45 -8.35 -7.03 3.11
CA ALA A 45 -9.72 -6.97 3.64
C ALA A 45 -10.63 -6.03 2.85
N LYS A 46 -11.94 -6.25 2.99
CA LYS A 46 -12.98 -5.27 2.67
C LYS A 46 -13.79 -4.98 3.92
N LEU A 47 -13.89 -3.71 4.31
CA LEU A 47 -14.61 -3.27 5.51
C LEU A 47 -15.46 -2.04 5.18
N HIS A 48 -16.80 -2.16 5.31
CA HIS A 48 -17.74 -1.06 5.06
C HIS A 48 -17.53 -0.34 3.71
N GLY A 49 -17.24 -1.08 2.64
CA GLY A 49 -16.97 -0.52 1.31
C GLY A 49 -15.54 -0.02 1.09
N LEU A 50 -14.71 0.03 2.13
CA LEU A 50 -13.28 0.27 2.01
C LEU A 50 -12.57 -1.02 1.61
N THR A 51 -11.67 -0.92 0.64
CA THR A 51 -10.67 -1.96 0.37
C THR A 51 -9.40 -1.59 1.12
N LEU A 52 -8.84 -2.54 1.86
CA LEU A 52 -7.76 -2.29 2.80
C LEU A 52 -6.54 -3.16 2.48
N TRP A 53 -5.36 -2.59 2.69
CA TRP A 53 -4.06 -3.23 2.51
C TRP A 53 -3.32 -3.26 3.84
N ASN A 54 -2.52 -4.31 4.04
CA ASN A 54 -1.59 -4.35 5.15
C ASN A 54 -0.49 -3.32 4.92
N SER A 55 -0.36 -2.34 5.83
CA SER A 55 0.64 -1.27 5.71
C SER A 55 2.08 -1.78 5.62
N LYS A 56 2.42 -2.88 6.30
CA LYS A 56 3.78 -3.45 6.27
C LYS A 56 4.15 -3.91 4.87
N ASP A 57 3.24 -4.61 4.19
CA ASP A 57 3.45 -5.09 2.82
C ASP A 57 3.67 -3.91 1.86
N ILE A 58 2.97 -2.80 2.06
CA ILE A 58 3.13 -1.58 1.25
C ILE A 58 4.49 -0.93 1.50
N ILE A 59 4.93 -0.86 2.76
CA ILE A 59 6.22 -0.31 3.14
C ILE A 59 7.34 -1.12 2.49
N GLU A 60 7.35 -2.43 2.71
CA GLU A 60 8.35 -3.35 2.16
C GLU A 60 8.43 -3.25 0.63
N TRP A 61 7.28 -3.36 -0.06
CA TRP A 61 7.21 -3.24 -1.51
C TRP A 61 7.72 -1.88 -2.02
N THR A 62 7.44 -0.78 -1.31
CA THR A 62 7.90 0.56 -1.71
C THR A 62 9.41 0.69 -1.54
N GLU A 63 9.97 0.16 -0.46
CA GLU A 63 11.41 0.16 -0.19
C GLU A 63 12.18 -0.68 -1.22
N GLU A 64 11.69 -1.86 -1.57
CA GLU A 64 12.26 -2.71 -2.63
C GLU A 64 12.32 -1.98 -3.97
N ARG A 65 11.22 -1.33 -4.36
CA ARG A 65 11.17 -0.51 -5.58
C ARG A 65 12.16 0.65 -5.56
N SER A 66 12.30 1.30 -4.40
CA SER A 66 13.25 2.39 -4.21
C SER A 66 14.70 1.92 -4.35
N LYS A 67 15.04 0.70 -3.91
CA LYS A 67 16.37 0.09 -4.08
C LYS A 67 16.64 -0.23 -5.55
N GLY A 68 15.68 -0.80 -6.27
CA GLY A 68 15.80 -1.09 -7.71
C GLY A 68 16.06 0.17 -8.55
N ASN A 69 15.42 1.29 -8.21
CA ASN A 69 15.64 2.57 -8.91
C ASN A 69 17.00 3.21 -8.63
N ARG A 70 17.64 2.94 -7.48
CA ARG A 70 18.98 3.48 -7.15
C ARG A 70 20.12 2.84 -7.97
N GLY A 71 19.86 1.72 -8.64
CA GLY A 71 20.83 1.05 -9.51
C GLY A 71 20.99 1.64 -10.91
N VAL A 72 20.22 2.68 -11.26
CA VAL A 72 20.26 3.34 -12.57
C VAL A 72 20.70 4.79 -12.38
N ASN A 73 21.99 5.01 -12.14
CA ASN A 73 22.63 6.31 -12.33
C ASN A 73 23.49 6.19 -13.60
N TYR A 74 23.18 7.01 -14.60
CA TYR A 74 24.01 7.24 -15.80
C TYR A 74 25.25 8.06 -15.45
#